data_AF-A0A9D5U8A0-F1
#
_entry.id   AF-A0A9D5U8A0-F1
#
_cell.length_a   1.000
_cell.length_b   1.000
_cell.length_c   1.000
_cell.angle_alpha   90.00
_cell.angle_beta   90.00
_cell.angle_gamma   90.00
#
_symmetry.space_group_name_H-M   'P 1'
#
loop_
_entity.id
_entity.type
_entity.pdbx_description
1 polymer ?
#
loop_
_entity_poly.entity_id
_entity_poly.type
_entity_poly.pdbx_seq_one_letter_code
_entity_poly.pdbx_strand_id
1 'polypeptide(L)'
;MIVADLQVSRVLRAVGVGRGPLPLVPPSGRYVVPGPDDAAPTVRRLARRAGHPGPVADRLVDALGTLRPWERAHVLDPLHRAEAPRPSADRAAPRDPAGAPGAGPDARFGEPLVLGRARAVQVDGTTCGSAVLAVLAAAGDPVVALWLVAGTDVSQGSCAHVVTEGAAGATARELETSSGRFAALQRLLKARTTHAALGPLPWPGSLGTPPWTAARDARYADVRYTHRIVPGAGDKDPVLASALRSAAAGVPVPLYTGGDVGTGWSTAVPRHVVLLAGVSPAAAGARGGPAELFGGRWCTVYEPSSGALHRLRVADLLEGARADREPSKAVRRALGGWPHVTWAVLPAGRAGGSRRVG
;
A
#
# COMPACT_ATOMS: atom_id res chain seq x y z
N MET A 1 9.87 -37.22 9.83
CA MET A 1 9.60 -36.35 8.66
C MET A 1 8.76 -35.16 9.14
N ILE A 2 9.38 -34.14 9.76
CA ILE A 2 8.68 -32.99 10.38
C ILE A 2 9.59 -31.74 10.29
N VAL A 3 9.84 -31.20 9.10
CA VAL A 3 10.55 -29.89 8.96
C VAL A 3 9.98 -29.03 7.82
N ALA A 4 8.88 -29.43 7.17
CA ALA A 4 8.43 -28.81 5.92
C ALA A 4 7.71 -27.45 6.08
N ASP A 5 7.47 -26.95 7.31
CA ASP A 5 6.50 -25.86 7.51
C ASP A 5 7.00 -24.78 8.50
N LEU A 6 8.29 -24.48 8.51
CA LEU A 6 8.92 -23.57 9.48
C LEU A 6 9.16 -22.17 8.90
N GLN A 7 8.13 -21.35 8.68
CA GLN A 7 8.37 -19.95 8.32
C GLN A 7 9.21 -19.23 9.42
N VAL A 8 10.19 -18.38 9.06
CA VAL A 8 10.95 -17.57 10.03
C VAL A 8 10.01 -16.65 10.82
N SER A 9 8.88 -16.27 10.22
CA SER A 9 7.76 -15.62 10.90
C SER A 9 7.24 -16.40 12.12
N ARG A 10 7.24 -17.75 12.11
CA ARG A 10 6.87 -18.61 13.25
C ARG A 10 7.93 -18.55 14.35
N VAL A 11 9.22 -18.57 13.99
CA VAL A 11 10.34 -18.42 14.95
C VAL A 11 10.35 -17.02 15.58
N LEU A 12 10.22 -15.98 14.76
CA LEU A 12 10.10 -14.59 15.21
C LEU A 12 8.87 -14.36 16.08
N ARG A 13 7.75 -15.02 15.77
CA ARG A 13 6.56 -15.04 16.62
C ARG A 13 6.82 -15.76 17.94
N ALA A 14 7.56 -16.87 17.95
CA ALA A 14 7.90 -17.61 19.16
C ALA A 14 8.70 -16.74 20.13
N VAL A 15 9.60 -15.91 19.60
CA VAL A 15 10.39 -14.93 20.39
C VAL A 15 9.71 -13.56 20.57
N GLY A 16 8.45 -13.43 20.19
CA GLY A 16 7.60 -12.28 20.55
C GLY A 16 7.58 -11.10 19.57
N VAL A 17 8.28 -11.18 18.43
CA VAL A 17 8.29 -10.11 17.44
C VAL A 17 6.90 -9.96 16.80
N GLY A 18 6.38 -8.73 16.78
CA GLY A 18 5.05 -8.45 16.22
C GLY A 18 3.90 -8.99 17.08
N ARG A 19 4.14 -9.39 18.34
CA ARG A 19 3.08 -9.64 19.33
C ARG A 19 2.48 -8.33 19.83
N GLY A 20 1.19 -8.37 20.14
CA GLY A 20 0.44 -7.24 20.68
C GLY A 20 -0.98 -7.23 20.15
N PRO A 21 -1.92 -6.57 20.85
CA PRO A 21 -3.32 -6.50 20.43
C PRO A 21 -3.41 -5.95 19.01
N LEU A 22 -4.39 -6.42 18.25
CA LEU A 22 -4.68 -5.83 16.96
C LEU A 22 -5.11 -4.38 17.16
N PRO A 23 -4.55 -3.43 16.39
CA PRO A 23 -4.96 -2.05 16.50
C PRO A 23 -6.42 -1.90 16.06
N LEU A 24 -7.09 -0.90 16.61
CA LEU A 24 -8.43 -0.52 16.19
C LEU A 24 -8.41 -0.05 14.73
N VAL A 25 -9.42 -0.46 13.96
CA VAL A 25 -9.59 -0.04 12.58
C VAL A 25 -9.82 1.48 12.54
N PRO A 26 -9.18 2.23 11.61
CA PRO A 26 -9.49 3.62 11.42
C PRO A 26 -10.98 3.84 11.12
N PRO A 27 -11.60 4.92 11.61
CA PRO A 27 -12.98 5.23 11.29
C PRO A 27 -13.16 5.48 9.80
N SER A 28 -14.20 4.86 9.21
CA SER A 28 -14.55 4.95 7.79
C SER A 28 -14.89 6.38 7.36
N GLY A 29 -14.72 6.65 6.07
CA GLY A 29 -15.07 7.96 5.47
C GLY A 29 -14.08 9.08 5.76
N ARG A 30 -13.15 8.90 6.71
CA ARG A 30 -12.21 9.96 7.11
C ARG A 30 -11.08 10.24 6.12
N TYR A 31 -10.79 9.30 5.22
CA TYR A 31 -9.63 9.33 4.33
C TYR A 31 -10.03 9.12 2.86
N VAL A 32 -11.29 9.40 2.55
CA VAL A 32 -11.84 9.31 1.19
C VAL A 32 -11.30 10.48 0.38
N VAL A 33 -10.89 10.18 -0.85
CA VAL A 33 -10.45 11.18 -1.81
C VAL A 33 -11.67 11.95 -2.31
N PRO A 34 -11.67 13.30 -2.27
CA PRO A 34 -12.82 14.09 -2.73
C PRO A 34 -13.08 13.94 -4.23
N GLY A 35 -14.33 14.15 -4.62
CA GLY A 35 -14.70 14.41 -6.01
C GLY A 35 -14.20 15.79 -6.49
N PRO A 36 -14.27 16.06 -7.80
CA PRO A 36 -13.68 17.25 -8.42
C PRO A 36 -14.24 18.59 -7.94
N ASP A 37 -15.46 18.61 -7.38
CA ASP A 37 -16.22 19.84 -7.13
C ASP A 37 -15.92 20.53 -5.77
N ASP A 38 -15.20 19.89 -4.84
CA ASP A 38 -14.90 20.39 -3.47
C ASP A 38 -13.39 20.53 -3.16
N ALA A 39 -12.58 20.82 -4.20
CA ALA A 39 -11.13 20.62 -4.14
C ALA A 39 -10.41 21.46 -3.08
N ALA A 40 -10.60 22.79 -3.00
CA ALA A 40 -9.73 23.65 -2.19
C ALA A 40 -9.85 23.42 -0.66
N PRO A 41 -11.05 23.43 -0.03
CA PRO A 41 -11.17 23.14 1.40
C PRO A 41 -10.70 21.72 1.75
N THR A 42 -10.91 20.76 0.85
CA THR A 42 -10.50 19.38 1.07
C THR A 42 -8.99 19.19 0.95
N VAL A 43 -8.36 19.79 -0.06
CA VAL A 43 -6.90 19.82 -0.23
C VAL A 43 -6.23 20.41 1.00
N ARG A 44 -6.74 21.55 1.50
CA ARG A 44 -6.22 22.16 2.74
C ARG A 44 -6.33 21.21 3.93
N ARG A 45 -7.44 20.48 4.04
CA ARG A 45 -7.65 19.48 5.09
C ARG A 45 -6.67 18.31 4.97
N LEU A 46 -6.42 17.81 3.77
CA LEU A 46 -5.47 16.73 3.50
C LEU A 46 -4.04 17.14 3.87
N ALA A 47 -3.59 18.31 3.39
CA ALA A 47 -2.27 18.85 3.72
C ALA A 47 -2.07 19.04 5.23
N ARG A 48 -3.06 19.62 5.93
CA ARG A 48 -3.01 19.77 7.40
C ARG A 48 -2.94 18.44 8.13
N ARG A 49 -3.66 17.42 7.66
CA ARG A 49 -3.57 16.07 8.25
C ARG A 49 -2.23 15.40 8.00
N ALA A 50 -1.60 15.65 6.85
CA ALA A 50 -0.23 15.24 6.61
C ALA A 50 0.80 16.02 7.45
N GLY A 51 0.36 17.03 8.22
CA GLY A 51 1.20 17.79 9.15
C GLY A 51 1.72 19.11 8.58
N HIS A 52 1.25 19.53 7.39
CA HIS A 52 1.70 20.77 6.77
C HIS A 52 1.03 22.01 7.39
N PRO A 53 1.78 23.12 7.57
CA PRO A 53 1.23 24.37 8.07
C PRO A 53 0.29 25.02 7.04
N GLY A 54 -0.56 25.94 7.51
CA GLY A 54 -1.53 26.66 6.67
C GLY A 54 -0.95 27.24 5.37
N PRO A 55 0.17 27.98 5.42
CA PRO A 55 0.78 28.54 4.20
C PRO A 55 1.25 27.51 3.16
N VAL A 56 1.64 26.30 3.58
CA VAL A 56 1.96 25.22 2.63
C VAL A 56 0.68 24.69 1.98
N ALA A 57 -0.39 24.54 2.77
CA ALA A 57 -1.69 24.12 2.26
C ALA A 57 -2.30 25.14 1.28
N ASP A 58 -2.10 26.44 1.50
CA ASP A 58 -2.57 27.48 0.59
C ASP A 58 -1.80 27.47 -0.73
N ARG A 59 -0.46 27.40 -0.68
CA ARG A 59 0.38 27.24 -1.88
C ARG A 59 0.06 25.97 -2.66
N LEU A 60 -0.29 24.89 -1.98
CA LEU A 60 -0.74 23.65 -2.62
C LEU A 60 -2.04 23.87 -3.42
N VAL A 61 -3.02 24.58 -2.86
CA VAL A 61 -4.26 24.91 -3.58
C VAL A 61 -3.95 25.76 -4.82
N ASP A 62 -3.11 26.77 -4.69
CA ASP A 62 -2.72 27.64 -5.80
C ASP A 62 -2.00 26.83 -6.90
N ALA A 63 -1.05 25.98 -6.52
CA ALA A 63 -0.33 25.11 -7.45
C ALA A 63 -1.26 24.11 -8.17
N LEU A 64 -2.23 23.52 -7.47
CA LEU A 64 -3.21 22.64 -8.12
C LEU A 64 -4.10 23.38 -9.14
N GLY A 65 -4.34 24.67 -8.92
CA GLY A 65 -5.08 25.54 -9.84
C GLY A 65 -4.39 25.68 -11.21
N THR A 66 -3.06 25.59 -11.26
CA THR A 66 -2.28 25.74 -12.50
C THR A 66 -2.03 24.42 -13.24
N LEU A 67 -2.27 23.28 -12.59
CA LEU A 67 -2.08 21.96 -13.22
C LEU A 67 -3.16 21.64 -14.26
N ARG A 68 -2.79 20.80 -15.24
CA ARG A 68 -3.76 20.18 -16.14
C ARG A 68 -4.71 19.26 -15.36
N PRO A 69 -5.94 19.03 -15.85
CA PRO A 69 -6.92 18.19 -15.15
C PRO A 69 -6.40 16.80 -14.78
N TRP A 70 -5.67 16.14 -15.68
CA TRP A 70 -5.13 14.81 -15.43
C TRP A 70 -3.98 14.80 -14.40
N GLU A 71 -3.14 15.85 -14.39
CA GLU A 71 -2.08 16.00 -13.38
C GLU A 71 -2.71 16.21 -12.01
N ARG A 72 -3.73 17.08 -11.94
CA ARG A 72 -4.51 17.30 -10.73
C ARG A 72 -5.15 16.00 -10.23
N ALA A 73 -5.71 15.18 -11.11
CA ALA A 73 -6.26 13.87 -10.76
C ALA A 73 -5.19 12.95 -10.16
N HIS A 74 -4.01 12.85 -10.77
CA HIS A 74 -2.90 12.05 -10.22
C HIS A 74 -2.40 12.57 -8.87
N VAL A 75 -2.45 13.88 -8.60
CA VAL A 75 -2.06 14.45 -7.29
C VAL A 75 -3.11 14.15 -6.21
N LEU A 76 -4.39 14.27 -6.54
CA LEU A 76 -5.47 14.11 -5.57
C LEU A 76 -5.79 12.64 -5.30
N ASP A 77 -5.67 11.78 -6.31
CA ASP A 77 -5.94 10.35 -6.22
C ASP A 77 -4.82 9.48 -6.83
N PRO A 78 -3.62 9.44 -6.22
CA PRO A 78 -2.50 8.65 -6.76
C PRO A 78 -2.75 7.14 -6.85
N LEU A 79 -3.85 6.63 -6.29
CA LEU A 79 -4.21 5.21 -6.23
C LEU A 79 -5.47 4.86 -7.05
N HIS A 80 -6.02 5.82 -7.81
CA HIS A 80 -7.22 5.65 -8.65
C HIS A 80 -8.41 5.06 -7.86
N ARG A 81 -8.65 5.54 -6.64
CA ARG A 81 -9.71 5.06 -5.73
C ARG A 81 -11.08 5.70 -6.00
N ALA A 82 -11.12 6.91 -6.54
CA ALA A 82 -12.34 7.61 -6.91
C ALA A 82 -12.98 7.00 -8.17
N GLU A 83 -12.15 6.50 -9.10
CA GLU A 83 -12.57 5.74 -10.26
C GLU A 83 -12.81 4.27 -9.89
N ALA A 84 -13.74 4.01 -8.96
CA ALA A 84 -14.29 2.67 -8.87
C ALA A 84 -14.98 2.36 -10.22
N PRO A 85 -14.60 1.28 -10.93
CA PRO A 85 -15.24 0.96 -12.20
C PRO A 85 -16.74 0.84 -11.94
N ARG A 86 -17.54 1.61 -12.69
CA ARG A 86 -18.97 1.31 -12.79
C ARG A 86 -19.04 -0.17 -13.18
N PRO A 87 -19.75 -1.03 -12.42
CA PRO A 87 -20.08 -2.34 -12.97
C PRO A 87 -20.73 -2.03 -14.31
N SER A 88 -20.20 -2.60 -15.40
CA SER A 88 -20.87 -2.48 -16.69
C SER A 88 -22.28 -3.00 -16.48
N ALA A 89 -23.24 -2.08 -16.37
CA ALA A 89 -24.63 -2.41 -16.51
C ALA A 89 -24.74 -3.09 -17.88
N ASP A 90 -25.22 -4.32 -17.87
CA ASP A 90 -25.49 -5.14 -19.04
C ASP A 90 -24.29 -5.49 -19.94
N ARG A 91 -23.68 -6.63 -19.61
CA ARG A 91 -23.89 -7.83 -20.42
C ARG A 91 -23.93 -9.02 -19.49
N ALA A 92 -25.11 -9.61 -19.32
CA ALA A 92 -25.22 -10.99 -18.86
C ALA A 92 -24.30 -11.83 -19.74
N ALA A 93 -23.15 -12.24 -19.19
CA ALA A 93 -22.35 -13.26 -19.84
C ALA A 93 -23.24 -14.49 -20.01
N PRO A 94 -23.27 -15.14 -21.19
CA PRO A 94 -23.91 -16.44 -21.31
C PRO A 94 -23.32 -17.35 -20.23
N ARG A 95 -24.19 -17.91 -19.37
CA ARG A 95 -23.76 -18.99 -18.48
C ARG A 95 -23.34 -20.13 -19.40
N ASP A 96 -22.05 -20.45 -19.40
CA ASP A 96 -21.56 -21.68 -19.98
C ASP A 96 -22.27 -22.85 -19.28
N PRO A 97 -22.98 -23.75 -20.00
CA PRO A 97 -23.75 -24.83 -19.37
C PRO A 97 -22.88 -25.90 -18.68
N ALA A 98 -21.55 -25.70 -18.66
CA ALA A 98 -20.58 -26.62 -18.07
C ALA A 98 -19.80 -25.99 -16.91
N GLY A 99 -20.48 -25.49 -15.86
CA GLY A 99 -20.01 -25.43 -14.46
C GLY A 99 -18.64 -24.83 -14.07
N ALA A 100 -17.84 -24.32 -15.01
CA ALA A 100 -16.53 -23.77 -14.74
C ALA A 100 -16.66 -22.27 -14.43
N PRO A 101 -16.06 -21.76 -13.33
CA PRO A 101 -16.07 -20.32 -13.06
C PRO A 101 -15.19 -19.62 -14.11
N GLY A 102 -15.83 -19.09 -15.15
CA GLY A 102 -15.19 -18.30 -16.18
C GLY A 102 -14.50 -17.08 -15.57
N ALA A 103 -13.19 -16.95 -15.81
CA ALA A 103 -12.43 -15.77 -15.47
C ALA A 103 -13.01 -14.55 -16.20
N GLY A 104 -13.63 -13.63 -15.45
CA GLY A 104 -14.16 -12.39 -15.99
C GLY A 104 -13.08 -11.52 -16.66
N PRO A 105 -13.50 -10.52 -17.46
CA PRO A 105 -12.60 -9.70 -18.29
C PRO A 105 -11.53 -8.90 -17.52
N ASP A 106 -11.67 -8.73 -16.19
CA ASP A 106 -10.75 -7.95 -15.33
C ASP A 106 -9.44 -8.67 -14.95
N ALA A 107 -9.23 -9.93 -15.35
CA ALA A 107 -8.07 -10.73 -14.93
C ALA A 107 -6.83 -10.64 -15.83
N ARG A 108 -6.86 -9.86 -16.93
CA ARG A 108 -5.89 -10.04 -18.01
C ARG A 108 -4.52 -9.41 -17.71
N PHE A 109 -4.42 -8.19 -17.20
CA PHE A 109 -3.17 -7.57 -16.72
C PHE A 109 -3.49 -6.48 -15.68
N GLY A 110 -2.60 -6.26 -14.71
CA GLY A 110 -2.77 -5.16 -13.76
C GLY A 110 -2.70 -3.81 -14.47
N GLU A 111 -3.53 -2.85 -14.05
CA GLU A 111 -3.54 -1.50 -14.60
C GLU A 111 -2.26 -0.77 -14.19
N PRO A 112 -1.48 -0.17 -15.11
CA PRO A 112 -0.28 0.57 -14.74
C PRO A 112 -0.60 1.69 -13.75
N LEU A 113 0.08 1.71 -12.60
CA LEU A 113 0.02 2.85 -11.69
C LEU A 113 0.96 3.93 -12.22
N VAL A 114 0.41 5.09 -12.59
CA VAL A 114 1.19 6.19 -13.17
C VAL A 114 1.19 7.39 -12.22
N LEU A 115 2.38 7.89 -11.89
CA LEU A 115 2.56 9.14 -11.15
C LEU A 115 3.12 10.17 -12.12
N GLY A 116 2.29 11.15 -12.50
CA GLY A 116 2.60 12.09 -13.56
C GLY A 116 2.73 11.37 -14.91
N ARG A 117 3.96 11.31 -15.44
CA ARG A 117 4.25 10.62 -16.72
C ARG A 117 5.02 9.32 -16.55
N ALA A 118 5.27 8.89 -15.31
CA ALA A 118 6.08 7.72 -15.03
C ALA A 118 5.25 6.62 -14.38
N ARG A 119 5.49 5.39 -14.81
CA ARG A 119 4.98 4.22 -14.09
C ARG A 119 5.68 4.13 -12.73
N ALA A 120 4.91 3.92 -11.67
CA ALA A 120 5.44 3.72 -10.32
C ALA A 120 6.05 2.31 -10.23
N VAL A 121 7.27 2.13 -10.71
CA VAL A 121 8.02 0.87 -10.65
C VAL A 121 9.17 0.98 -9.66
N GLN A 122 9.44 -0.10 -8.92
CA GLN A 122 10.63 -0.18 -8.06
C GLN A 122 11.92 -0.03 -8.88
N VAL A 123 12.94 0.59 -8.30
CA VAL A 123 14.23 0.80 -8.98
C VAL A 123 15.01 -0.51 -9.15
N ASP A 124 15.02 -1.34 -8.12
CA ASP A 124 15.72 -2.63 -8.06
C ASP A 124 14.94 -3.65 -7.21
N GLY A 125 15.35 -4.93 -7.26
CA GLY A 125 14.70 -6.06 -6.56
C GLY A 125 14.64 -5.97 -5.02
N THR A 126 15.21 -4.93 -4.42
CA THR A 126 15.22 -4.68 -2.97
C THR A 126 14.55 -3.35 -2.60
N THR A 127 13.97 -2.64 -3.58
CA THR A 127 13.27 -1.36 -3.38
C THR A 127 11.75 -1.47 -3.37
N CYS A 128 11.19 -2.69 -3.46
CA CYS A 128 9.74 -2.91 -3.37
C CYS A 128 9.10 -2.24 -2.14
N GLY A 129 9.72 -2.37 -0.96
CA GLY A 129 9.28 -1.70 0.27
C GLY A 129 9.31 -0.17 0.15
N SER A 130 10.42 0.40 -0.32
CA SER A 130 10.55 1.84 -0.54
C SER A 130 9.56 2.38 -1.58
N ALA A 131 9.29 1.62 -2.64
CA ALA A 131 8.30 1.99 -3.66
C ALA A 131 6.88 2.00 -3.07
N VAL A 132 6.53 1.01 -2.25
CA VAL A 132 5.25 0.97 -1.51
C VAL A 132 5.14 2.14 -0.55
N LEU A 133 6.19 2.47 0.20
CA LEU A 133 6.19 3.60 1.13
C LEU A 133 6.08 4.95 0.40
N ALA A 134 6.71 5.09 -0.77
CA ALA A 134 6.60 6.29 -1.61
C ALA A 134 5.17 6.49 -2.13
N VAL A 135 4.53 5.43 -2.65
CA VAL A 135 3.13 5.46 -3.09
C VAL A 135 2.19 5.72 -1.92
N LEU A 136 2.44 5.09 -0.76
CA LEU A 136 1.65 5.33 0.46
C LEU A 136 1.73 6.79 0.91
N ALA A 137 2.94 7.38 0.91
CA ALA A 137 3.16 8.79 1.24
C ALA A 137 2.44 9.71 0.26
N ALA A 138 2.58 9.47 -1.05
CA ALA A 138 1.87 10.24 -2.07
C ALA A 138 0.33 10.17 -1.88
N ALA A 139 -0.21 8.98 -1.62
CA ALA A 139 -1.64 8.77 -1.44
C ALA A 139 -2.23 9.46 -0.20
N GLY A 140 -1.40 9.77 0.79
CA GLY A 140 -1.81 10.42 2.04
C GLY A 140 -1.31 11.85 2.22
N ASP A 141 -0.43 12.34 1.35
CA ASP A 141 0.15 13.68 1.38
C ASP A 141 0.17 14.30 -0.02
N PRO A 142 -0.77 15.21 -0.33
CA PRO A 142 -0.84 15.84 -1.65
C PRO A 142 0.38 16.74 -1.96
N VAL A 143 1.18 17.14 -0.98
CA VAL A 143 2.46 17.85 -1.23
C VAL A 143 3.48 16.90 -1.86
N VAL A 144 3.58 15.67 -1.34
CA VAL A 144 4.45 14.63 -1.90
C VAL A 144 3.95 14.21 -3.28
N ALA A 145 2.64 14.03 -3.44
CA ALA A 145 2.05 13.70 -4.74
C ALA A 145 2.29 14.81 -5.79
N LEU A 146 2.10 16.08 -5.42
CA LEU A 146 2.39 17.22 -6.31
C LEU A 146 3.85 17.22 -6.77
N TRP A 147 4.79 17.02 -5.84
CA TRP A 147 6.20 16.95 -6.19
C TRP A 147 6.48 15.76 -7.12
N LEU A 148 5.97 14.55 -6.84
CA LEU A 148 6.18 13.40 -7.73
C LEU A 148 5.60 13.62 -9.13
N VAL A 149 4.37 14.13 -9.22
CA VAL A 149 3.63 14.32 -10.47
C VAL A 149 4.23 15.47 -11.29
N ALA A 150 4.33 16.67 -10.70
CA ALA A 150 4.62 17.92 -11.40
C ALA A 150 6.02 18.49 -11.11
N GLY A 151 6.74 17.97 -10.12
CA GLY A 151 8.06 18.48 -9.72
C GLY A 151 8.01 19.72 -8.84
N THR A 152 6.81 20.19 -8.47
CA THR A 152 6.64 21.40 -7.67
C THR A 152 6.75 21.09 -6.18
N ASP A 153 7.77 21.64 -5.52
CA ASP A 153 7.90 21.59 -4.05
C ASP A 153 7.28 22.83 -3.39
N VAL A 154 6.02 22.71 -2.97
CA VAL A 154 5.32 23.76 -2.21
C VAL A 154 5.72 23.79 -0.72
N SER A 155 6.50 22.82 -0.26
CA SER A 155 7.02 22.79 1.11
C SER A 155 8.33 23.55 1.27
N GLN A 156 9.03 23.86 0.17
CA GLN A 156 10.34 24.51 0.14
C GLN A 156 11.36 23.80 1.03
N GLY A 157 11.52 22.49 0.83
CA GLY A 157 12.47 21.64 1.55
C GLY A 157 12.05 21.22 2.95
N SER A 158 10.90 21.69 3.46
CA SER A 158 10.44 21.29 4.81
C SER A 158 9.78 19.89 4.84
N CYS A 159 9.31 19.37 3.70
CA CYS A 159 8.76 18.02 3.64
C CYS A 159 9.86 16.97 3.54
N ALA A 160 9.98 16.10 4.56
CA ALA A 160 10.96 15.02 4.60
C ALA A 160 10.80 13.93 3.52
N HIS A 161 9.75 14.00 2.69
CA HIS A 161 9.49 13.07 1.57
C HIS A 161 9.64 13.75 0.20
N VAL A 162 10.09 15.00 0.18
CA VAL A 162 10.53 15.69 -1.04
C VAL A 162 12.06 15.64 -1.08
N VAL A 163 12.62 15.12 -2.17
CA VAL A 163 14.07 14.99 -2.34
C VAL A 163 14.60 16.20 -3.10
N THR A 164 15.61 16.86 -2.53
CA THR A 164 16.36 17.95 -3.17
C THR A 164 17.60 17.42 -3.87
N GLU A 165 18.22 18.25 -4.72
CA GLU A 165 19.52 17.91 -5.32
C GLU A 165 20.57 17.58 -4.25
N GLY A 166 21.40 16.59 -4.52
CA GLY A 166 22.41 16.04 -3.61
C GLY A 166 21.87 15.05 -2.58
N ALA A 167 20.59 15.16 -2.18
CA ALA A 167 20.00 14.25 -1.21
C ALA A 167 19.82 12.84 -1.80
N ALA A 168 20.24 11.81 -1.06
CA ALA A 168 20.23 10.41 -1.52
C ALA A 168 20.89 10.19 -2.91
N GLY A 169 21.90 11.02 -3.24
CA GLY A 169 22.61 10.99 -4.52
C GLY A 169 21.78 11.46 -5.72
N ALA A 170 20.67 12.17 -5.49
CA ALA A 170 19.83 12.69 -6.56
C ALA A 170 20.52 13.87 -7.29
N THR A 171 20.42 13.88 -8.61
CA THR A 171 20.93 14.98 -9.46
C THR A 171 19.78 15.90 -9.88
N ALA A 172 20.06 17.18 -10.19
CA ALA A 172 19.04 18.08 -10.75
C ALA A 172 18.30 17.45 -11.95
N ARG A 173 19.06 16.86 -12.89
CA ARG A 173 18.52 16.21 -14.10
C ARG A 173 17.60 15.04 -13.79
N GLU A 174 17.91 14.25 -12.77
CA GLU A 174 17.03 13.17 -12.34
C GLU A 174 15.69 13.72 -11.81
N LEU A 175 15.76 14.79 -11.01
CA LEU A 175 14.61 15.41 -10.37
C LEU A 175 13.69 16.17 -11.34
N GLU A 176 14.12 16.43 -12.57
CA GLU A 176 13.27 17.00 -13.64
C GLU A 176 12.13 16.05 -14.04
N THR A 177 12.33 14.73 -13.91
CA THR A 177 11.36 13.72 -14.38
C THR A 177 10.56 13.08 -13.24
N SER A 178 9.31 12.68 -13.49
CA SER A 178 8.50 11.96 -12.50
C SER A 178 9.14 10.63 -12.08
N SER A 179 9.75 9.91 -13.04
CA SER A 179 10.45 8.64 -12.77
C SER A 179 11.69 8.85 -11.91
N GLY A 180 12.49 9.87 -12.20
CA GLY A 180 13.68 10.18 -11.43
C GLY A 180 13.36 10.67 -10.01
N ARG A 181 12.32 11.51 -9.83
CA ARG A 181 11.83 11.87 -8.48
C ARG A 181 11.34 10.65 -7.70
N PHE A 182 10.61 9.75 -8.35
CA PHE A 182 10.16 8.52 -7.71
C PHE A 182 11.35 7.62 -7.32
N ALA A 183 12.35 7.47 -8.18
CA ALA A 183 13.58 6.73 -7.90
C ALA A 183 14.39 7.35 -6.75
N ALA A 184 14.55 8.68 -6.75
CA ALA A 184 15.22 9.42 -5.69
C ALA A 184 14.54 9.23 -4.32
N LEU A 185 13.20 9.31 -4.28
CA LEU A 185 12.44 9.06 -3.06
C LEU A 185 12.58 7.61 -2.58
N GLN A 186 12.60 6.64 -3.49
CA GLN A 186 12.85 5.24 -3.13
C GLN A 186 14.24 5.05 -2.48
N ARG A 187 15.28 5.70 -3.01
CA ARG A 187 16.64 5.64 -2.41
C ARG A 187 16.67 6.28 -1.03
N LEU A 188 16.03 7.44 -0.87
CA LEU A 188 15.90 8.10 0.43
C LEU A 188 15.18 7.19 1.45
N LEU A 189 14.04 6.61 1.08
CA LEU A 189 13.26 5.70 1.93
C LEU A 189 14.05 4.42 2.24
N LYS A 190 14.78 3.87 1.28
CA LYS A 190 15.64 2.69 1.49
C LYS A 190 16.69 3.00 2.56
N ALA A 191 17.44 4.10 2.39
CA ALA A 191 18.45 4.52 3.36
C ALA A 191 17.86 4.72 4.76
N ARG A 192 16.73 5.43 4.88
CA ARG A 192 16.06 5.68 6.18
C ARG A 192 15.60 4.40 6.86
N THR A 193 14.98 3.50 6.10
CA THR A 193 14.40 2.28 6.65
C THR A 193 15.43 1.20 6.95
N THR A 194 16.63 1.27 6.36
CA THR A 194 17.73 0.36 6.69
C THR A 194 18.66 0.88 7.78
N HIS A 195 18.85 2.19 7.94
CA HIS A 195 19.91 2.77 8.79
C HIS A 195 19.87 2.36 10.29
N ALA A 196 18.69 2.31 10.91
CA ALA A 196 18.52 2.02 12.35
C ALA A 196 17.43 0.96 12.57
N ALA A 197 17.64 -0.18 11.92
CA ALA A 197 16.66 -1.25 11.87
C ALA A 197 16.91 -2.33 12.93
N LEU A 198 18.16 -2.58 13.32
CA LEU A 198 18.50 -3.53 14.38
C LEU A 198 19.02 -2.77 15.61
N GLY A 199 18.21 -1.84 16.10
CA GLY A 199 18.65 -0.85 17.07
C GLY A 199 19.53 0.22 16.40
N PRO A 200 20.78 0.45 16.85
CA PRO A 200 21.69 1.38 16.19
C PRO A 200 22.31 0.80 14.90
N LEU A 201 22.17 -0.51 14.66
CA LEU A 201 22.79 -1.18 13.52
C LEU A 201 21.89 -1.15 12.27
N PRO A 202 22.49 -1.09 11.07
CA PRO A 202 21.75 -1.10 9.83
C PRO A 202 21.20 -2.51 9.52
N TRP A 203 20.07 -2.55 8.83
CA TRP A 203 19.58 -3.75 8.15
C TRP A 203 20.36 -3.97 6.85
N PRO A 204 20.70 -5.22 6.51
CA PRO A 204 21.34 -5.52 5.24
C PRO A 204 20.48 -5.03 4.06
N GLY A 205 21.01 -4.11 3.26
CA GLY A 205 20.26 -3.52 2.14
C GLY A 205 19.79 -4.55 1.10
N SER A 206 20.49 -5.69 1.00
CA SER A 206 20.12 -6.83 0.16
C SER A 206 18.82 -7.53 0.57
N LEU A 207 18.35 -7.28 1.80
CA LEU A 207 17.10 -7.80 2.34
C LEU A 207 15.95 -6.78 2.27
N GLY A 208 16.15 -5.65 1.60
CA GLY A 208 15.14 -4.61 1.40
C GLY A 208 14.75 -3.89 2.68
N THR A 209 13.46 -3.58 2.82
CA THR A 209 12.89 -2.79 3.92
C THR A 209 12.28 -3.70 4.99
N PRO A 210 12.75 -3.72 6.24
CA PRO A 210 12.16 -4.57 7.27
C PRO A 210 10.81 -4.03 7.78
N PRO A 211 9.86 -4.91 8.18
CA PRO A 211 8.48 -4.49 8.52
C PRO A 211 8.35 -3.46 9.64
N TRP A 212 9.24 -3.49 10.63
CA TRP A 212 9.18 -2.57 11.78
C TRP A 212 9.67 -1.17 11.46
N THR A 213 10.70 -1.02 10.61
CA THR A 213 11.11 0.32 10.15
C THR A 213 10.17 0.83 9.06
N ALA A 214 9.62 -0.05 8.23
CA ALA A 214 8.53 0.32 7.33
C ALA A 214 7.34 0.89 8.10
N ALA A 215 6.92 0.26 9.21
CA ALA A 215 5.86 0.81 10.06
C ALA A 215 6.23 2.16 10.69
N ARG A 216 7.50 2.35 11.07
CA ARG A 216 8.00 3.62 11.63
C ARG A 216 7.99 4.75 10.59
N ASP A 217 8.34 4.43 9.35
CA ASP A 217 8.52 5.40 8.27
C ASP A 217 7.25 5.59 7.42
N ALA A 218 6.30 4.66 7.47
CA ALA A 218 5.02 4.75 6.78
C ALA A 218 4.28 6.06 7.10
N ARG A 219 3.89 6.79 6.05
CA ARG A 219 3.13 8.03 6.15
C ARG A 219 1.89 7.95 5.30
N TYR A 220 0.75 8.25 5.91
CA TYR A 220 -0.51 8.42 5.21
C TYR A 220 -1.37 9.38 6.02
N ALA A 221 -1.47 10.64 5.58
CA ALA A 221 -2.12 11.70 6.34
C ALA A 221 -1.62 11.71 7.82
N ASP A 222 -2.55 11.68 8.78
CA ASP A 222 -2.26 11.67 10.21
C ASP A 222 -2.18 10.24 10.80
N VAL A 223 -2.02 9.18 10.00
CA VAL A 223 -2.04 7.80 10.47
C VAL A 223 -0.66 7.37 10.99
N ARG A 224 -0.62 6.78 12.20
CA ARG A 224 0.52 6.00 12.70
C ARG A 224 0.36 4.54 12.30
N TYR A 225 1.47 3.87 12.01
CA TYR A 225 1.48 2.45 11.68
C TYR A 225 2.21 1.62 12.74
N THR A 226 1.80 0.36 12.82
CA THR A 226 2.46 -0.73 13.54
C THR A 226 2.60 -1.92 12.59
N HIS A 227 3.20 -3.02 13.02
CA HIS A 227 3.36 -4.20 12.19
C HIS A 227 2.93 -5.47 12.94
N ARG A 228 2.35 -6.44 12.23
CA ARG A 228 1.90 -7.72 12.78
C ARG A 228 2.21 -8.85 11.80
N ILE A 229 2.72 -9.96 12.33
CA ILE A 229 2.96 -11.18 11.57
C ILE A 229 1.61 -11.80 11.21
N VAL A 230 1.42 -12.19 9.95
CA VAL A 230 0.21 -12.87 9.47
C VAL A 230 0.38 -14.39 9.70
N PRO A 231 -0.45 -15.04 10.53
CA PRO A 231 -0.41 -16.49 10.75
C PRO A 231 -0.58 -17.37 9.51
N GLY A 232 -1.30 -16.90 8.49
CA GLY A 232 -1.64 -17.71 7.33
C GLY A 232 -2.86 -18.60 7.55
N ALA A 233 -3.80 -18.17 8.42
CA ALA A 233 -5.03 -18.90 8.73
C ALA A 233 -6.17 -18.66 7.71
N GLY A 234 -5.84 -18.14 6.53
CA GLY A 234 -6.80 -17.83 5.47
C GLY A 234 -7.88 -16.83 5.87
N ASP A 235 -9.14 -17.20 5.61
CA ASP A 235 -10.35 -16.43 5.93
C ASP A 235 -10.53 -16.14 7.43
N LYS A 236 -9.89 -16.92 8.30
CA LYS A 236 -9.92 -16.74 9.75
C LYS A 236 -8.75 -15.90 10.27
N ASP A 237 -7.85 -15.43 9.39
CA ASP A 237 -6.67 -14.67 9.81
C ASP A 237 -7.05 -13.26 10.30
N PRO A 238 -6.88 -12.95 11.59
CA PRO A 238 -7.39 -11.71 12.15
C PRO A 238 -6.53 -10.50 11.75
N VAL A 239 -5.26 -10.71 11.39
CA VAL A 239 -4.35 -9.66 10.93
C VAL A 239 -4.74 -9.25 9.50
N LEU A 240 -4.93 -10.22 8.61
CA LEU A 240 -5.35 -9.95 7.24
C LEU A 240 -6.77 -9.37 7.19
N ALA A 241 -7.69 -9.86 8.02
CA ALA A 241 -9.01 -9.26 8.17
C ALA A 241 -8.92 -7.79 8.66
N SER A 242 -7.99 -7.47 9.56
CA SER A 242 -7.73 -6.09 10.00
C SER A 242 -7.17 -5.21 8.90
N ALA A 243 -6.27 -5.74 8.07
CA ALA A 243 -5.74 -5.05 6.89
C ALA A 243 -6.86 -4.70 5.91
N LEU A 244 -7.71 -5.68 5.58
CA LEU A 244 -8.87 -5.48 4.69
C LEU A 244 -9.87 -4.47 5.24
N ARG A 245 -10.15 -4.49 6.55
CA ARG A 245 -11.03 -3.49 7.19
C ARG A 245 -10.42 -2.09 7.13
N SER A 246 -9.11 -1.97 7.32
CA SER A 246 -8.41 -0.68 7.24
C SER A 246 -8.42 -0.11 5.83
N ALA A 247 -8.13 -0.94 4.83
CA ALA A 247 -8.20 -0.56 3.42
C ALA A 247 -9.63 -0.20 3.00
N ALA A 248 -10.64 -0.92 3.50
CA ALA A 248 -12.05 -0.56 3.30
C ALA A 248 -12.43 0.76 3.97
N ALA A 249 -11.80 1.13 5.08
CA ALA A 249 -11.96 2.42 5.73
C ALA A 249 -11.21 3.56 5.00
N GLY A 250 -10.52 3.26 3.90
CA GLY A 250 -9.77 4.22 3.08
C GLY A 250 -8.33 4.42 3.52
N VAL A 251 -7.76 3.53 4.35
CA VAL A 251 -6.36 3.59 4.77
C VAL A 251 -5.58 2.41 4.16
N PRO A 252 -4.71 2.66 3.17
CA PRO A 252 -3.93 1.61 2.53
C PRO A 252 -2.99 0.88 3.51
N VAL A 253 -2.70 -0.39 3.23
CA VAL A 253 -1.93 -1.27 4.13
C VAL A 253 -0.79 -1.94 3.38
N PRO A 254 0.49 -1.67 3.72
CA PRO A 254 1.60 -2.45 3.20
C PRO A 254 1.52 -3.90 3.68
N LEU A 255 1.61 -4.83 2.73
CA LEU A 255 1.61 -6.27 2.96
C LEU A 255 2.94 -6.84 2.48
N TYR A 256 3.56 -7.60 3.35
CA TYR A 256 4.79 -8.32 3.05
C TYR A 256 4.45 -9.72 2.58
N THR A 257 5.08 -10.13 1.47
CA THR A 257 4.84 -11.41 0.83
C THR A 257 6.11 -12.25 0.77
N GLY A 258 5.94 -13.57 0.81
CA GLY A 258 7.04 -14.53 0.87
C GLY A 258 6.56 -15.96 0.63
N GLY A 259 7.52 -16.90 0.62
CA GLY A 259 7.28 -18.33 0.47
C GLY A 259 7.51 -19.10 1.77
N ASP A 260 7.43 -20.42 1.68
CA ASP A 260 7.66 -21.33 2.81
C ASP A 260 9.05 -21.94 2.77
N VAL A 261 9.55 -22.43 3.92
CA VAL A 261 10.86 -23.10 4.01
C VAL A 261 10.95 -24.33 3.10
N GLY A 262 9.82 -24.97 2.75
CA GLY A 262 9.76 -26.02 1.73
C GLY A 262 10.24 -25.57 0.35
N THR A 263 10.23 -24.27 0.07
CA THR A 263 10.76 -23.65 -1.16
C THR A 263 12.18 -23.07 -1.00
N GLY A 264 12.82 -23.31 0.15
CA GLY A 264 14.19 -22.93 0.47
C GLY A 264 14.30 -21.96 1.65
N TRP A 265 15.33 -22.11 2.49
CA TRP A 265 15.54 -21.31 3.72
C TRP A 265 15.62 -19.80 3.46
N SER A 266 16.11 -19.39 2.28
CA SER A 266 16.19 -17.99 1.85
C SER A 266 14.83 -17.35 1.52
N THR A 267 13.75 -18.13 1.41
CA THR A 267 12.38 -17.66 1.08
C THR A 267 11.49 -17.47 2.31
N ALA A 268 11.97 -17.88 3.48
CA ALA A 268 11.23 -17.90 4.75
C ALA A 268 11.09 -16.54 5.44
N VAL A 269 11.82 -15.54 4.96
CA VAL A 269 11.77 -14.14 5.37
C VAL A 269 10.93 -13.38 4.36
N PRO A 270 10.12 -12.37 4.73
CA PRO A 270 9.45 -11.52 3.76
C PRO A 270 10.39 -11.03 2.65
N ARG A 271 10.07 -11.33 1.39
CA ARG A 271 10.94 -11.04 0.23
C ARG A 271 10.45 -9.87 -0.59
N HIS A 272 9.16 -9.58 -0.50
CA HIS A 272 8.52 -8.59 -1.33
C HIS A 272 7.46 -7.82 -0.54
N VAL A 273 7.16 -6.61 -0.98
CA VAL A 273 6.16 -5.74 -0.34
C VAL A 273 5.22 -5.24 -1.41
N VAL A 274 3.93 -5.41 -1.16
CA VAL A 274 2.83 -4.88 -1.98
C VAL A 274 1.98 -3.93 -1.13
N LEU A 275 1.15 -3.12 -1.77
CA LEU A 275 0.23 -2.23 -1.06
C LEU A 275 -1.21 -2.65 -1.31
N LEU A 276 -1.92 -3.05 -0.25
CA LEU A 276 -3.37 -3.15 -0.28
C LEU A 276 -3.95 -1.74 -0.33
N ALA A 277 -4.25 -1.26 -1.54
CA ALA A 277 -4.59 0.13 -1.82
C ALA A 277 -6.01 0.49 -1.40
N GLY A 278 -6.94 -0.47 -1.48
CA GLY A 278 -8.33 -0.24 -1.13
C GLY A 278 -9.17 -1.50 -1.25
N VAL A 279 -10.39 -1.41 -0.72
CA VAL A 279 -11.43 -2.41 -0.94
C VAL A 279 -12.67 -1.69 -1.45
N SER A 280 -13.31 -2.25 -2.48
CA SER A 280 -14.55 -1.71 -3.03
C SER A 280 -15.60 -1.57 -1.93
N PRO A 281 -16.48 -0.56 -2.01
CA PRO A 281 -17.61 -0.45 -1.10
C PRO A 281 -18.46 -1.72 -1.13
N ALA A 282 -19.14 -2.01 -0.02
CA ALA A 282 -20.13 -3.08 -0.01
C ALA A 282 -21.28 -2.74 -0.97
N ALA A 283 -21.81 -3.75 -1.66
CA ALA A 283 -23.05 -3.57 -2.41
C ALA A 283 -24.17 -3.18 -1.44
N ALA A 284 -25.00 -2.21 -1.81
CA ALA A 284 -26.13 -1.79 -0.98
C ALA A 284 -27.03 -3.00 -0.68
N GLY A 285 -27.23 -3.30 0.62
CA GLY A 285 -28.11 -4.40 1.07
C GLY A 285 -27.41 -5.67 1.60
N ALA A 286 -26.08 -5.77 1.55
CA ALA A 286 -25.38 -6.93 2.14
C ALA A 286 -25.44 -6.90 3.69
N ARG A 287 -26.10 -7.89 4.30
CA ARG A 287 -26.11 -8.13 5.76
C ARG A 287 -25.29 -9.39 6.06
N GLY A 288 -24.30 -9.33 6.96
CA GLY A 288 -23.59 -10.52 7.43
C GLY A 288 -22.21 -10.33 8.11
N GLY A 289 -21.71 -11.41 8.77
CA GLY A 289 -20.45 -11.54 9.54
C GLY A 289 -19.16 -11.50 8.70
N PRO A 290 -17.93 -11.72 9.22
CA PRO A 290 -16.65 -11.34 8.54
C PRO A 290 -16.42 -11.88 7.12
N ALA A 291 -16.85 -13.10 6.79
CA ALA A 291 -16.80 -13.64 5.42
C ALA A 291 -17.92 -13.06 4.53
N GLU A 292 -19.05 -12.68 5.11
CA GLU A 292 -20.12 -11.91 4.46
C GLU A 292 -19.78 -10.40 4.39
N LEU A 293 -18.92 -9.89 5.28
CA LEU A 293 -18.52 -8.48 5.41
C LEU A 293 -17.73 -8.03 4.18
N PHE A 294 -16.98 -8.95 3.58
CA PHE A 294 -16.26 -8.78 2.32
C PHE A 294 -16.85 -9.62 1.18
N GLY A 295 -17.99 -10.29 1.40
CA GLY A 295 -18.62 -11.17 0.44
C GLY A 295 -18.83 -10.49 -0.91
N GLY A 296 -18.23 -11.05 -1.97
CA GLY A 296 -18.30 -10.50 -3.33
C GLY A 296 -17.54 -9.18 -3.56
N ARG A 297 -16.84 -8.62 -2.56
CA ARG A 297 -16.08 -7.38 -2.73
C ARG A 297 -14.75 -7.63 -3.45
N TRP A 298 -14.24 -6.56 -4.05
CA TRP A 298 -12.95 -6.54 -4.71
C TRP A 298 -11.95 -5.74 -3.88
N CYS A 299 -10.70 -6.16 -3.86
CA CYS A 299 -9.59 -5.35 -3.36
C CYS A 299 -8.64 -4.99 -4.49
N THR A 300 -7.97 -3.86 -4.33
CA THR A 300 -6.91 -3.40 -5.23
C THR A 300 -5.57 -3.52 -4.52
N VAL A 301 -4.59 -4.14 -5.18
CA VAL A 301 -3.23 -4.36 -4.68
C VAL A 301 -2.24 -3.75 -5.66
N TYR A 302 -1.45 -2.77 -5.22
CA TYR A 302 -0.31 -2.27 -5.99
C TYR A 302 0.90 -3.18 -5.82
N GLU A 303 1.40 -3.70 -6.93
CA GLU A 303 2.59 -4.55 -7.00
C GLU A 303 3.74 -3.75 -7.66
N PRO A 304 4.82 -3.43 -6.93
CA PRO A 304 5.81 -2.45 -7.37
C PRO A 304 6.82 -2.97 -8.41
N SER A 305 6.97 -4.28 -8.64
CA SER A 305 7.92 -4.80 -9.64
C SER A 305 7.38 -4.62 -11.05
N SER A 306 6.09 -4.87 -11.22
CA SER A 306 5.37 -4.48 -12.42
C SER A 306 5.05 -2.99 -12.38
N GLY A 307 4.75 -2.40 -11.22
CA GLY A 307 4.23 -1.04 -11.12
C GLY A 307 2.78 -0.97 -11.59
N ALA A 308 1.97 -1.93 -11.12
CA ALA A 308 0.58 -2.09 -11.52
C ALA A 308 -0.35 -2.26 -10.32
N LEU A 309 -1.60 -1.80 -10.48
CA LEU A 309 -2.72 -2.11 -9.62
C LEU A 309 -3.40 -3.39 -10.12
N HIS A 310 -3.48 -4.38 -9.24
CA HIS A 310 -4.16 -5.64 -9.46
C HIS A 310 -5.48 -5.67 -8.71
N ARG A 311 -6.56 -6.03 -9.40
CA ARG A 311 -7.88 -6.20 -8.79
C ARG A 311 -8.12 -7.69 -8.52
N LEU A 312 -8.46 -8.03 -7.28
CA LEU A 312 -8.73 -9.41 -6.85
C LEU A 312 -10.05 -9.46 -6.09
N ARG A 313 -10.74 -10.60 -6.11
CA ARG A 313 -11.78 -10.82 -5.10
C ARG A 313 -11.10 -10.89 -3.73
N VAL A 314 -11.75 -10.33 -2.72
CA VAL A 314 -11.24 -10.44 -1.34
C VAL A 314 -11.14 -11.92 -0.92
N ALA A 315 -12.09 -12.75 -1.35
CA ALA A 315 -12.08 -14.18 -1.12
C ALA A 315 -10.80 -14.85 -1.68
N ASP A 316 -10.40 -14.52 -2.91
CA ASP A 316 -9.21 -15.10 -3.54
C ASP A 316 -7.92 -14.71 -2.78
N LEU A 317 -7.84 -13.47 -2.30
CA LEU A 317 -6.70 -13.01 -1.49
C LEU A 317 -6.65 -13.74 -0.12
N LEU A 318 -7.80 -13.92 0.53
CA LEU A 318 -7.90 -14.66 1.80
C LEU A 318 -7.58 -16.14 1.61
N GLU A 319 -8.06 -16.76 0.53
CA GLU A 319 -7.78 -18.16 0.22
C GLU A 319 -6.30 -18.36 -0.13
N GLY A 320 -5.70 -17.46 -0.92
CA GLY A 320 -4.27 -17.51 -1.23
C GLY A 320 -3.35 -17.24 -0.03
N ALA A 321 -3.88 -16.64 1.03
CA ALA A 321 -3.16 -16.49 2.30
C ALA A 321 -3.16 -17.77 3.16
N ARG A 322 -3.82 -18.85 2.73
CA ARG A 322 -3.73 -20.15 3.39
C ARG A 322 -2.39 -20.81 3.04
N ALA A 323 -1.62 -21.17 4.07
CA ALA A 323 -0.31 -21.79 3.90
C ALA A 323 -0.36 -23.21 3.31
N ASP A 324 -1.52 -23.87 3.32
CA ASP A 324 -1.70 -25.25 2.86
C ASP A 324 -2.23 -25.36 1.42
N ARG A 325 -2.43 -24.23 0.73
CA ARG A 325 -2.98 -24.21 -0.65
C ARG A 325 -2.18 -23.34 -1.59
N GLU A 326 -2.06 -23.83 -2.82
CA GLU A 326 -1.44 -23.10 -3.89
C GLU A 326 -2.35 -21.95 -4.37
N PRO A 327 -1.91 -20.69 -4.30
CA PRO A 327 -2.72 -19.56 -4.74
C PRO A 327 -2.85 -19.50 -6.25
N SER A 328 -3.96 -18.93 -6.72
CA SER A 328 -4.18 -18.72 -8.14
C SER A 328 -3.10 -17.84 -8.77
N LYS A 329 -2.91 -17.96 -10.09
CA LYS A 329 -1.95 -17.14 -10.85
C LYS A 329 -2.21 -15.63 -10.69
N ALA A 330 -3.47 -15.23 -10.56
CA ALA A 330 -3.85 -13.84 -10.35
C ALA A 330 -3.38 -13.33 -8.99
N VAL A 331 -3.60 -14.11 -7.92
CA VAL A 331 -3.10 -13.78 -6.57
C VAL A 331 -1.58 -13.73 -6.56
N ARG A 332 -0.90 -14.73 -7.11
CA ARG A 332 0.57 -14.72 -7.20
C ARG A 332 1.11 -13.47 -7.89
N ARG A 333 0.54 -13.08 -9.03
CA ARG A 333 0.94 -11.85 -9.74
C ARG A 333 0.76 -10.62 -8.87
N ALA A 334 -0.39 -10.47 -8.22
CA ALA A 334 -0.67 -9.34 -7.34
C ALA A 334 0.23 -9.29 -6.09
N LEU A 335 0.80 -10.43 -5.68
CA LEU A 335 1.73 -10.57 -4.55
C LEU A 335 3.21 -10.57 -4.97
N GLY A 336 3.52 -10.18 -6.22
CA GLY A 336 4.90 -10.11 -6.74
C GLY A 336 5.53 -11.46 -7.05
N GLY A 337 4.71 -12.44 -7.44
CA GLY A 337 5.09 -13.83 -7.70
C GLY A 337 5.07 -14.74 -6.47
N TRP A 338 4.83 -14.17 -5.28
CA TRP A 338 4.87 -14.91 -4.02
C TRP A 338 3.51 -15.52 -3.65
N PRO A 339 3.52 -16.65 -2.94
CA PRO A 339 2.28 -17.32 -2.60
C PRO A 339 1.54 -16.68 -1.43
N HIS A 340 2.25 -16.16 -0.41
CA HIS A 340 1.60 -15.85 0.86
C HIS A 340 1.91 -14.45 1.37
N VAL A 341 0.94 -13.88 2.09
CA VAL A 341 1.15 -12.69 2.92
C VAL A 341 1.66 -13.16 4.28
N THR A 342 2.83 -12.66 4.70
CA THR A 342 3.52 -13.09 5.92
C THR A 342 3.57 -12.00 6.99
N TRP A 343 3.39 -10.73 6.61
CA TRP A 343 3.36 -9.59 7.52
C TRP A 343 2.42 -8.50 7.00
N ALA A 344 1.81 -7.74 7.91
CA ALA A 344 1.06 -6.53 7.59
C ALA A 344 1.57 -5.33 8.39
N VAL A 345 1.67 -4.17 7.75
CA VAL A 345 1.93 -2.87 8.39
C VAL A 345 0.60 -2.16 8.59
N LEU A 346 0.02 -2.31 9.78
CA LEU A 346 -1.35 -1.90 10.09
C LEU A 346 -1.43 -0.48 10.66
N PRO A 347 -2.49 0.29 10.36
CA PRO A 347 -2.80 1.52 11.08
C PRO A 347 -2.97 1.26 12.58
N ALA A 348 -2.46 2.15 13.42
CA ALA A 348 -2.40 2.01 14.89
C ALA A 348 -2.90 3.27 15.64
N GLY A 349 -3.64 4.13 14.95
CA GLY A 349 -4.15 5.40 15.48
C GLY A 349 -3.55 6.61 14.78
N ARG A 350 -3.63 7.78 15.44
CA ARG A 350 -3.24 9.07 14.84
C ARG A 350 -1.89 9.56 15.34
N ALA A 351 -1.08 10.16 14.48
CA ALA A 351 0.10 10.93 14.87
C ALA A 351 -0.33 12.09 15.79
N GLY A 352 0.37 12.28 16.92
CA GLY A 352 0.01 13.28 17.95
C GLY A 352 -1.11 12.90 18.93
N GLY A 353 -1.80 11.77 18.73
CA GLY A 353 -2.75 11.25 19.73
C GLY A 353 -2.03 10.56 20.89
N SER A 354 -2.42 10.84 22.14
CA SER A 354 -1.91 10.12 23.31
C SER A 354 -2.17 8.61 23.18
N ARG A 355 -1.14 7.79 23.45
CA ARG A 355 -1.32 6.35 23.67
C ARG A 355 -2.20 6.23 24.92
N ARG A 356 -3.43 5.72 24.81
CA ARG A 356 -3.95 4.94 25.93
C ARG A 356 -3.19 3.62 25.86
N VAL A 357 -2.12 3.54 26.64
CA VAL A 357 -1.46 2.28 26.96
C VAL A 357 -2.46 1.53 27.84
N GLY A 358 -2.98 0.43 27.30
CA GLY A 358 -3.64 -0.63 28.04
C GLY A 358 -2.97 -1.93 27.60
#